data_AF-A0A7X0U7I0-F1
#
_entry.id   AF-A0A7X0U7I0-F1
#
_cell.length_a   1.000
_cell.length_b   1.000
_cell.length_c   1.000
_cell.angle_alpha   90.00
_cell.angle_beta   90.00
_cell.angle_gamma   90.00
#
_symmetry.space_group_name_H-M   'P 1'
#
loop_
_entity.id
_entity.type
_entity.pdbx_description
1 polymer ?
#
loop_
_entity_poly.entity_id
_entity_poly.type
_entity_poly.pdbx_seq_one_letter_code
_entity_poly.pdbx_strand_id
1 'polypeptide(L)'
;MNLRKQCLRAGLVLALSLGALSPLAMAAQTDAERQAVILSMFKDGATLTEDVHREFWSGLKDPEAAVSRSSTERVAFALQNTIELERATLVSYKASIKERKPVVDKSYEQALMTRVEMMRMRKLSTDPVLAKDKAFRESLVPVSKGQAFEVGGSKVSMTNAVIDKELLRLDASRARLERLLNPVWTPQGK
;
A
#
# COMPACT_ATOMS: atom_id res chain seq x y z
N MET A 1 -16.89 17.17 20.44
CA MET A 1 -15.74 16.97 19.52
C MET A 1 -15.87 15.58 18.90
N ASN A 2 -16.26 15.47 17.63
CA ASN A 2 -16.74 14.21 17.04
C ASN A 2 -15.57 13.33 16.53
N LEU A 3 -15.13 12.37 17.35
CA LEU A 3 -14.15 11.31 16.99
C LEU A 3 -14.53 10.54 15.71
N ARG A 4 -15.82 10.47 15.38
CA ARG A 4 -16.32 9.85 14.14
C ARG A 4 -15.82 10.53 12.85
N LYS A 5 -15.49 11.82 12.87
CA LYS A 5 -14.92 12.53 11.70
C LYS A 5 -13.41 12.32 11.52
N GLN A 6 -12.72 11.80 12.54
CA GLN A 6 -11.28 11.50 12.47
C GLN A 6 -11.01 10.07 11.98
N CYS A 7 -11.92 9.12 12.23
CA CYS A 7 -11.81 7.77 11.64
C CYS A 7 -12.02 7.77 10.11
N LEU A 8 -12.78 8.73 9.56
CA LEU A 8 -12.89 8.94 8.11
C LEU A 8 -11.61 9.47 7.44
N ARG A 9 -10.62 9.95 8.23
CA ARG A 9 -9.34 10.48 7.71
C ARG A 9 -8.23 9.44 7.62
N ALA A 10 -8.36 8.28 8.28
CA ALA A 10 -7.46 7.14 8.14
C ALA A 10 -7.63 6.43 6.77
N GLY A 11 -8.83 6.50 6.18
CA GLY A 11 -9.08 6.03 4.82
C GLY A 11 -8.44 6.87 3.71
N LEU A 12 -7.84 8.03 4.05
CA LEU A 12 -7.30 8.95 3.05
C LEU A 12 -5.93 8.49 2.51
N VAL A 13 -5.12 7.79 3.32
CA VAL A 13 -3.83 7.23 2.84
C VAL A 13 -4.09 6.13 1.81
N LEU A 14 -5.10 5.28 2.06
CA LEU A 14 -5.62 4.31 1.11
C LEU A 14 -6.25 4.98 -0.13
N ALA A 15 -6.98 6.08 0.00
CA ALA A 15 -7.56 6.78 -1.16
C ALA A 15 -6.47 7.40 -2.08
N LEU A 16 -5.32 7.77 -1.52
CA LEU A 16 -4.18 8.33 -2.26
C LEU A 16 -3.30 7.26 -2.91
N SER A 17 -3.22 6.08 -2.32
CA SER A 17 -2.50 4.94 -2.90
C SER A 17 -3.36 4.11 -3.86
N LEU A 18 -4.65 3.92 -3.57
CA LEU A 18 -5.61 3.21 -4.43
C LEU A 18 -6.03 4.02 -5.66
N GLY A 19 -5.92 5.36 -5.63
CA GLY A 19 -6.12 6.18 -6.83
C GLY A 19 -5.10 5.93 -7.95
N ALA A 20 -4.05 5.13 -7.70
CA ALA A 20 -3.06 4.70 -8.70
C ALA A 20 -3.05 3.20 -8.98
N LEU A 21 -3.98 2.45 -8.43
CA LEU A 21 -4.40 1.20 -9.05
C LEU A 21 -5.50 1.59 -10.01
N SER A 22 -5.17 2.10 -11.19
CA SER A 22 -6.13 2.05 -12.29
C SER A 22 -6.60 0.59 -12.33
N PRO A 23 -7.87 0.28 -12.02
CA PRO A 23 -8.35 -1.11 -12.02
C PRO A 23 -8.03 -1.77 -13.36
N LEU A 24 -7.97 -0.96 -14.43
CA LEU A 24 -7.54 -1.31 -15.78
C LEU A 24 -6.10 -1.84 -15.92
N ALA A 25 -5.13 -1.39 -15.13
CA ALA A 25 -3.73 -1.86 -15.25
C ALA A 25 -3.48 -3.17 -14.48
N MET A 26 -4.40 -3.54 -13.59
CA MET A 26 -4.39 -4.80 -12.83
C MET A 26 -5.31 -5.86 -13.45
N ALA A 27 -6.38 -5.44 -14.16
CA ALA A 27 -7.37 -6.33 -14.78
C ALA A 27 -6.84 -7.23 -15.89
N ALA A 28 -5.66 -6.94 -16.46
CA ALA A 28 -5.17 -7.66 -17.63
C ALA A 28 -4.58 -9.05 -17.32
N GLN A 29 -4.37 -9.43 -16.05
CA GLN A 29 -3.55 -10.60 -15.73
C GLN A 29 -4.03 -11.43 -14.52
N THR A 30 -5.02 -10.99 -13.75
CA THR A 30 -5.54 -11.73 -12.59
C THR A 30 -7.05 -11.70 -12.64
N ASP A 31 -7.69 -12.83 -12.35
CA ASP A 31 -9.15 -12.91 -12.28
C ASP A 31 -9.70 -11.85 -11.32
N ALA A 32 -10.80 -11.20 -11.69
CA ALA A 32 -11.37 -10.06 -10.96
C ALA A 32 -11.70 -10.45 -9.50
N GLU A 33 -12.09 -11.70 -9.29
CA GLU A 33 -12.36 -12.28 -7.96
C GLU A 33 -11.10 -12.33 -7.09
N ARG A 34 -9.98 -12.81 -7.63
CA ARG A 34 -8.69 -12.84 -6.92
C ARG A 34 -8.18 -11.43 -6.62
N GLN A 35 -8.36 -10.51 -7.55
CA GLN A 35 -8.02 -9.11 -7.32
C GLN A 35 -8.87 -8.50 -6.19
N ALA A 36 -10.16 -8.83 -6.13
CA ALA A 36 -11.05 -8.39 -5.04
C ALA A 36 -10.61 -8.95 -3.68
N VAL A 37 -10.25 -10.24 -3.60
CA VAL A 37 -9.71 -10.85 -2.36
C VAL A 37 -8.44 -10.14 -1.92
N ILE A 38 -7.51 -9.90 -2.83
CA ILE A 38 -6.27 -9.17 -2.55
C ILE A 38 -6.55 -7.76 -2.02
N LEU A 39 -7.42 -7.00 -2.69
CA LEU A 39 -7.79 -5.65 -2.25
C LEU A 39 -8.52 -5.67 -0.90
N SER A 40 -9.27 -6.72 -0.59
CA SER A 40 -9.95 -6.87 0.70
C SER A 40 -8.98 -6.97 1.87
N MET A 41 -7.75 -7.48 1.67
CA MET A 41 -6.74 -7.61 2.73
C MET A 41 -6.23 -6.28 3.27
N PHE A 42 -6.45 -5.19 2.52
CA PHE A 42 -6.08 -3.83 2.90
C PHE A 42 -7.18 -3.10 3.69
N LYS A 43 -8.39 -3.69 3.81
CA LYS A 43 -9.48 -3.09 4.58
C LYS A 43 -9.21 -3.19 6.09
N ASP A 44 -9.68 -2.19 6.82
CA ASP A 44 -9.67 -2.20 8.28
C ASP A 44 -10.46 -3.39 8.81
N GLY A 45 -9.86 -4.14 9.74
CA GLY A 45 -10.49 -5.32 10.35
C GLY A 45 -10.57 -6.55 9.44
N ALA A 46 -9.97 -6.52 8.25
CA ALA A 46 -9.92 -7.69 7.38
C ALA A 46 -9.30 -8.89 8.12
N THR A 47 -9.97 -10.03 8.03
CA THR A 47 -9.49 -11.30 8.58
C THR A 47 -9.26 -12.25 7.42
N LEU A 48 -8.03 -12.77 7.33
CA LEU A 48 -7.72 -13.84 6.40
C LEU A 48 -8.17 -15.16 7.05
N THR A 49 -9.24 -15.74 6.54
CA THR A 49 -9.75 -17.07 6.96
C THR A 49 -9.20 -18.16 6.04
N GLU A 50 -9.32 -19.41 6.48
CA GLU A 50 -8.91 -20.58 5.69
C GLU A 50 -9.73 -20.68 4.40
N ASP A 51 -11.04 -20.44 4.47
CA ASP A 51 -11.93 -20.49 3.31
C ASP A 51 -11.53 -19.45 2.25
N VAL A 52 -11.29 -18.20 2.65
CA VAL A 52 -10.83 -17.12 1.74
C VAL A 52 -9.48 -17.46 1.12
N HIS A 53 -8.58 -18.07 1.90
CA HIS A 53 -7.27 -18.52 1.41
C HIS A 53 -7.41 -19.64 0.39
N ARG A 54 -8.19 -20.68 0.70
CA ARG A 54 -8.46 -21.80 -0.21
C ARG A 54 -9.18 -21.35 -1.47
N GLU A 55 -10.14 -20.45 -1.37
CA GLU A 55 -10.87 -19.86 -2.50
C GLU A 55 -9.93 -19.09 -3.42
N PHE A 56 -9.06 -18.24 -2.87
CA PHE A 56 -8.05 -17.52 -3.63
C PHE A 56 -7.14 -18.45 -4.46
N TRP A 57 -6.72 -19.57 -3.87
CA TRP A 57 -5.89 -20.59 -4.52
C TRP A 57 -6.68 -21.64 -5.32
N SER A 58 -8.02 -21.65 -5.21
CA SER A 58 -8.87 -22.62 -5.90
C SER A 58 -8.80 -22.43 -7.42
N GLY A 59 -8.85 -23.54 -8.16
CA GLY A 59 -8.74 -23.53 -9.62
C GLY A 59 -7.30 -23.51 -10.17
N LEU A 60 -6.26 -23.37 -9.35
CA LEU A 60 -4.85 -23.52 -9.76
C LEU A 60 -4.43 -24.99 -9.74
N LYS A 61 -5.07 -25.83 -10.56
CA LYS A 61 -4.79 -27.28 -10.62
C LYS A 61 -3.70 -27.70 -11.61
N ASP A 62 -3.18 -26.77 -12.41
CA ASP A 62 -2.22 -27.11 -13.47
C ASP A 62 -0.81 -26.58 -13.18
N PRO A 63 0.24 -27.43 -13.13
CA PRO A 63 1.64 -27.01 -13.05
C PRO A 63 2.08 -26.11 -14.21
N GLU A 64 1.40 -26.17 -15.37
CA GLU A 64 1.65 -25.30 -16.52
C GLU A 64 0.91 -23.95 -16.48
N ALA A 65 0.09 -23.69 -15.46
CA ALA A 65 -0.51 -22.36 -15.21
C ALA A 65 0.52 -21.32 -14.70
N ALA A 66 1.77 -21.41 -15.16
CA ALA A 66 2.86 -20.47 -14.88
C ALA A 66 2.48 -19.02 -15.24
N VAL A 67 1.58 -18.82 -16.21
CA VAL A 67 1.03 -17.49 -16.55
C VAL A 67 0.15 -16.94 -15.42
N SER A 68 -0.63 -17.79 -14.73
CA SER A 68 -1.45 -17.39 -13.58
C SER A 68 -0.64 -17.20 -12.29
N ARG A 69 0.44 -17.97 -12.10
CA ARG A 69 1.35 -17.77 -10.95
C ARG A 69 2.19 -16.51 -11.13
N SER A 70 2.83 -16.34 -12.29
CA SER A 70 3.65 -15.16 -12.57
C SER A 70 2.87 -13.85 -12.58
N SER A 71 1.59 -13.87 -12.96
CA SER A 71 0.71 -12.69 -12.85
C SER A 71 0.34 -12.39 -11.41
N THR A 72 -0.01 -13.40 -10.63
CA THR A 72 -0.30 -13.26 -9.19
C THR A 72 0.93 -12.78 -8.43
N GLU A 73 2.12 -13.31 -8.74
CA GLU A 73 3.41 -12.85 -8.21
C GLU A 73 3.71 -11.41 -8.62
N ARG A 74 3.38 -11.00 -9.84
CA ARG A 74 3.52 -9.61 -10.30
C ARG A 74 2.57 -8.65 -9.58
N VAL A 75 1.37 -9.09 -9.24
CA VAL A 75 0.40 -8.31 -8.44
C VAL A 75 0.85 -8.25 -6.99
N ALA A 76 1.22 -9.38 -6.40
CA ALA A 76 1.83 -9.51 -5.09
C ALA A 76 3.02 -8.56 -4.91
N PHE A 77 3.97 -8.62 -5.83
CA PHE A 77 5.16 -7.77 -5.83
C PHE A 77 4.81 -6.28 -5.94
N ALA A 78 3.84 -5.93 -6.79
CA ALA A 78 3.36 -4.55 -6.91
C ALA A 78 2.73 -4.02 -5.62
N LEU A 79 2.00 -4.88 -4.92
CA LEU A 79 1.33 -4.54 -3.68
C LEU A 79 2.29 -4.47 -2.49
N GLN A 80 3.23 -5.40 -2.41
CA GLN A 80 4.34 -5.31 -1.46
C GLN A 80 5.11 -4.01 -1.65
N ASN A 81 5.47 -3.65 -2.89
CA ASN A 81 6.13 -2.39 -3.18
C ASN A 81 5.26 -1.17 -2.80
N THR A 82 3.94 -1.25 -2.96
CA THR A 82 3.01 -0.18 -2.51
C THR A 82 3.02 -0.03 -0.99
N ILE A 83 2.98 -1.14 -0.25
CA ILE A 83 3.08 -1.15 1.22
C ILE A 83 4.42 -0.56 1.66
N GLU A 84 5.53 -0.95 1.04
CA GLU A 84 6.86 -0.43 1.38
C GLU A 84 6.98 1.08 1.12
N LEU A 85 6.42 1.57 0.01
CA LEU A 85 6.36 3.01 -0.29
C LEU A 85 5.52 3.78 0.75
N GLU A 86 4.35 3.27 1.10
CA GLU A 86 3.48 3.89 2.13
C GLU A 86 4.16 3.89 3.50
N ARG A 87 4.77 2.76 3.89
CA ARG A 87 5.50 2.63 5.15
C ARG A 87 6.68 3.61 5.20
N ALA A 88 7.50 3.66 4.17
CA ALA A 88 8.65 4.56 4.09
C ALA A 88 8.22 6.05 4.10
N THR A 89 7.08 6.37 3.49
CA THR A 89 6.45 7.69 3.54
C THR A 89 6.08 8.08 4.97
N LEU A 90 5.39 7.18 5.70
CA LEU A 90 5.00 7.42 7.10
C LEU A 90 6.21 7.53 8.03
N VAL A 91 7.23 6.70 7.83
CA VAL A 91 8.51 6.79 8.57
C VAL A 91 9.20 8.13 8.29
N SER A 92 9.19 8.59 7.03
CA SER A 92 9.73 9.90 6.65
C SER A 92 8.99 11.05 7.33
N TYR A 93 7.65 10.99 7.40
CA TYR A 93 6.87 11.97 8.17
C TYR A 93 7.23 11.94 9.66
N LYS A 94 7.36 10.75 10.25
CA LYS A 94 7.73 10.60 11.67
C LYS A 94 9.10 11.21 11.96
N ALA A 95 10.09 10.90 11.11
CA ALA A 95 11.43 11.45 11.19
C ALA A 95 11.42 12.98 11.00
N SER A 96 10.65 13.47 10.03
CA SER A 96 10.53 14.89 9.74
C SER A 96 9.92 15.69 10.90
N ILE A 97 8.89 15.14 11.57
CA ILE A 97 8.31 15.73 12.78
C ILE A 97 9.33 15.74 13.91
N LYS A 98 10.05 14.62 14.11
CA LYS A 98 11.05 14.48 15.18
C LYS A 98 12.22 15.44 15.01
N GLU A 99 12.73 15.58 13.79
CA GLU A 99 13.92 16.40 13.48
C GLU A 99 13.57 17.85 13.13
N ARG A 100 12.28 18.18 12.99
CA ARG A 100 11.76 19.50 12.59
C ARG A 100 12.37 20.03 11.28
N LYS A 101 12.72 19.12 10.37
CA LYS A 101 13.19 19.39 9.01
C LYS A 101 12.69 18.29 8.08
N PRO A 102 12.64 18.51 6.75
CA PRO A 102 12.32 17.46 5.80
C PRO A 102 13.36 16.32 5.86
N VAL A 103 12.90 15.11 6.18
CA VAL A 103 13.71 13.89 6.22
C VAL A 103 13.04 12.82 5.39
N VAL A 104 13.80 12.18 4.50
CA VAL A 104 13.36 11.05 3.68
C VAL A 104 14.04 9.78 4.20
N ASP A 105 13.25 8.76 4.48
CA ASP A 105 13.76 7.45 4.87
C ASP A 105 14.50 6.78 3.71
N LYS A 106 15.61 6.09 3.99
CA LYS A 106 16.41 5.43 2.93
C LYS A 106 15.63 4.36 2.18
N SER A 107 14.70 3.67 2.84
CA SER A 107 13.88 2.64 2.20
C SER A 107 12.89 3.23 1.19
N TYR A 108 12.59 4.54 1.28
CA TYR A 108 11.71 5.21 0.33
C TYR A 108 12.34 5.24 -1.07
N GLU A 109 13.60 5.65 -1.19
CA GLU A 109 14.29 5.71 -2.49
C GLU A 109 14.38 4.33 -3.15
N GLN A 110 14.66 3.29 -2.36
CA GLN A 110 14.69 1.92 -2.86
C GLN A 110 13.32 1.49 -3.38
N ALA A 111 12.25 1.74 -2.62
CA ALA A 111 10.90 1.38 -3.02
C ALA A 111 10.41 2.20 -4.23
N LEU A 112 10.79 3.47 -4.34
CA LEU A 112 10.51 4.33 -5.48
C LEU A 112 11.20 3.83 -6.75
N MET A 113 12.48 3.48 -6.66
CA MET A 113 13.23 2.92 -7.78
C MET A 113 12.63 1.61 -8.27
N THR A 114 12.25 0.72 -7.34
CA THR A 114 11.51 -0.51 -7.69
C THR A 114 10.21 -0.18 -8.41
N ARG A 115 9.43 0.81 -7.94
CA ARG A 115 8.17 1.20 -8.58
C ARG A 115 8.38 1.74 -9.99
N VAL A 116 9.38 2.61 -10.18
CA VAL A 116 9.74 3.15 -11.50
C VAL A 116 10.13 2.03 -12.45
N GLU A 117 10.96 1.09 -12.01
CA GLU A 117 11.39 -0.04 -12.82
C GLU A 117 10.19 -0.94 -13.21
N MET A 118 9.27 -1.19 -12.28
CA MET A 118 8.03 -1.91 -12.56
C MET A 118 7.18 -1.25 -13.65
N MET A 119 7.08 0.09 -13.66
CA MET A 119 6.36 0.82 -14.69
C MET A 119 7.06 0.71 -16.05
N ARG A 120 8.39 0.85 -16.07
CA ARG A 120 9.22 0.71 -17.29
C ARG A 120 9.12 -0.67 -17.91
N MET A 121 9.27 -1.73 -17.12
CA MET A 121 9.13 -3.12 -17.59
C MET A 121 7.76 -3.39 -18.23
N ARG A 122 6.72 -2.68 -17.78
CA ARG A 122 5.34 -2.79 -18.31
C ARG A 122 5.05 -1.81 -19.45
N LYS A 123 6.03 -1.01 -19.89
CA LYS A 123 5.87 0.07 -20.88
C LYS A 123 4.78 1.08 -20.47
N LEU A 124 4.61 1.30 -19.18
CA LEU A 124 3.68 2.28 -18.62
C LEU A 124 4.41 3.59 -18.32
N SER A 125 3.69 4.72 -18.38
CA SER A 125 4.26 6.02 -18.01
C SER A 125 4.72 6.06 -16.56
N THR A 126 5.89 6.63 -16.32
CA THR A 126 6.45 6.89 -14.99
C THR A 126 5.98 8.23 -14.40
N ASP A 127 5.35 9.09 -15.20
CA ASP A 127 4.96 10.45 -14.78
C ASP A 127 4.07 10.45 -13.52
N PRO A 128 3.09 9.53 -13.38
CA PRO A 128 2.28 9.48 -12.16
C PRO A 128 3.11 9.13 -10.91
N VAL A 129 4.15 8.30 -11.05
CA VAL A 129 5.03 7.91 -9.95
C VAL A 129 5.90 9.10 -9.54
N LEU A 130 6.48 9.80 -10.52
CA LEU A 130 7.33 10.98 -10.29
C LEU A 130 6.53 12.18 -9.75
N ALA A 131 5.29 12.37 -10.22
CA ALA A 131 4.41 13.42 -9.70
C ALA A 131 4.04 13.17 -8.22
N LYS A 132 3.82 11.90 -7.85
CA LYS A 132 3.61 11.51 -6.45
C LYS A 132 4.85 11.70 -5.59
N ASP A 133 6.03 11.36 -6.11
CA ASP A 133 7.29 11.60 -5.41
C ASP A 133 7.49 13.10 -5.11
N LYS A 134 7.27 13.94 -6.12
CA LYS A 134 7.33 15.39 -5.96
C LYS A 134 6.36 15.88 -4.88
N ALA A 135 5.09 15.47 -4.95
CA ALA A 135 4.07 15.85 -3.96
C ALA A 135 4.42 15.38 -2.55
N PHE A 136 4.96 14.16 -2.40
CA PHE A 136 5.45 13.65 -1.13
C PHE A 136 6.58 14.54 -0.57
N ARG A 137 7.62 14.82 -1.37
CA ARG A 137 8.74 15.65 -0.92
C ARG A 137 8.31 17.06 -0.53
N GLU A 138 7.39 17.66 -1.29
CA GLU A 138 6.81 18.97 -0.99
C GLU A 138 6.03 18.96 0.34
N SER A 139 5.33 17.86 0.66
CA SER A 139 4.57 17.71 1.90
C SER A 139 5.45 17.60 3.16
N LEU A 140 6.72 17.20 3.05
CA LEU A 140 7.62 17.07 4.20
C LEU A 140 7.88 18.41 4.89
N VAL A 141 7.88 19.51 4.13
CA VAL A 141 8.11 20.86 4.67
C VAL A 141 7.01 21.28 5.66
N PRO A 142 5.71 21.29 5.29
CA PRO A 142 4.66 21.59 6.26
C PRO A 142 4.57 20.54 7.38
N VAL A 143 4.76 19.25 7.09
CA VAL A 143 4.71 18.18 8.11
C VAL A 143 5.79 18.37 9.18
N SER A 144 7.04 18.67 8.79
CA SER A 144 8.13 18.95 9.73
C SER A 144 7.87 20.15 10.65
N LYS A 145 7.00 21.06 10.22
CA LYS A 145 6.57 22.23 11.00
C LYS A 145 5.28 21.97 11.80
N GLY A 146 4.74 20.75 11.76
CA GLY A 146 3.45 20.41 12.37
C GLY A 146 2.25 21.11 11.72
N GLN A 147 2.42 21.61 10.49
CA GLN A 147 1.37 22.30 9.75
C GLN A 147 0.50 21.30 8.98
N ALA A 148 -0.76 21.66 8.81
CA ALA A 148 -1.64 20.91 7.92
C ALA A 148 -1.22 21.13 6.46
N PHE A 149 -1.33 20.08 5.65
CA PHE A 149 -1.12 20.12 4.21
C PHE A 149 -2.37 19.62 3.48
N GLU A 150 -2.53 20.01 2.22
CA GLU A 150 -3.71 19.65 1.43
C GLU A 150 -3.50 18.36 0.67
N VAL A 151 -4.51 17.49 0.75
CA VAL A 151 -4.53 16.23 0.05
C VAL A 151 -5.95 15.95 -0.43
N GLY A 152 -6.13 15.86 -1.76
CA GLY A 152 -7.45 15.64 -2.36
C GLY A 152 -8.48 16.68 -1.93
N GLY A 153 -8.08 17.96 -1.83
CA GLY A 153 -8.93 19.06 -1.37
C GLY A 153 -9.23 19.08 0.14
N SER A 154 -8.66 18.15 0.91
CA SER A 154 -8.81 18.08 2.36
C SER A 154 -7.53 18.47 3.09
N LYS A 155 -7.64 19.31 4.13
CA LYS A 155 -6.50 19.62 5.01
C LYS A 155 -6.25 18.49 5.99
N VAL A 156 -5.04 17.95 5.96
CA VAL A 156 -4.55 16.84 6.79
C VAL A 156 -3.46 17.36 7.71
N SER A 157 -3.59 17.12 9.02
CA SER A 157 -2.53 17.37 9.98
C SER A 157 -1.90 16.03 10.36
N MET A 158 -0.61 15.86 10.09
CA MET A 158 0.10 14.64 10.45
C MET A 158 0.60 14.73 11.89
N THR A 159 0.28 13.74 12.72
CA THR A 159 0.74 13.64 14.11
C THR A 159 1.32 12.27 14.36
N ASN A 160 2.20 12.13 15.38
CA ASN A 160 2.78 10.82 15.72
C ASN A 160 1.71 9.75 15.99
N ALA A 161 0.63 10.11 16.68
CA ALA A 161 -0.47 9.17 16.96
C ALA A 161 -1.17 8.68 15.68
N VAL A 162 -1.35 9.56 14.68
CA VAL A 162 -1.90 9.16 13.37
C VAL A 162 -0.91 8.27 12.64
N ILE A 163 0.36 8.65 12.60
CA ILE A 163 1.41 7.85 11.95
C ILE A 163 1.51 6.46 12.56
N ASP A 164 1.56 6.35 13.88
CA ASP A 164 1.73 5.07 14.58
C ASP A 164 0.54 4.15 14.33
N LYS A 165 -0.69 4.70 14.33
CA LYS A 165 -1.89 3.94 13.96
C LYS A 165 -1.82 3.43 12.52
N GLU A 166 -1.41 4.26 11.58
CA GLU A 166 -1.31 3.88 10.16
C GLU A 166 -0.20 2.85 9.93
N LEU A 167 0.95 2.98 10.61
CA LEU A 167 2.02 1.98 10.55
C LEU A 167 1.55 0.62 11.03
N LEU A 168 0.85 0.55 12.17
CA LEU A 168 0.25 -0.70 12.67
C LEU A 168 -0.76 -1.30 11.66
N ARG A 169 -1.57 -0.45 11.01
CA ARG A 169 -2.51 -0.88 9.96
C ARG A 169 -1.77 -1.47 8.75
N LEU A 170 -0.67 -0.83 8.32
CA LEU A 170 0.14 -1.31 7.20
C LEU A 170 0.83 -2.62 7.53
N ASP A 171 1.41 -2.76 8.72
CA ASP A 171 2.07 -3.99 9.15
C ASP A 171 1.07 -5.15 9.21
N ALA A 172 -0.15 -4.91 9.71
CA ALA A 172 -1.21 -5.91 9.71
C ALA A 172 -1.67 -6.28 8.29
N SER A 173 -1.77 -5.29 7.38
CA SER A 173 -2.11 -5.53 5.96
C SER A 173 -1.03 -6.32 5.24
N ARG A 174 0.24 -6.01 5.50
CA ARG A 174 1.39 -6.74 5.00
C ARG A 174 1.37 -8.19 5.45
N ALA A 175 1.19 -8.44 6.75
CA ALA A 175 1.14 -9.80 7.29
C ALA A 175 -0.01 -10.63 6.69
N ARG A 176 -1.18 -10.02 6.46
CA ARG A 176 -2.30 -10.68 5.77
C ARG A 176 -1.97 -10.99 4.33
N LEU A 177 -1.38 -10.03 3.60
CA LEU A 177 -1.02 -10.21 2.21
C LEU A 177 0.05 -11.30 2.04
N GLU A 178 1.10 -11.29 2.86
CA GLU A 178 2.15 -12.31 2.86
C GLU A 178 1.57 -13.72 3.13
N ARG A 179 0.61 -13.84 4.05
CA ARG A 179 -0.08 -15.11 4.32
C ARG A 179 -1.03 -15.52 3.19
N LEU A 180 -1.78 -14.59 2.59
CA LEU A 180 -2.65 -14.88 1.45
C LEU A 180 -1.84 -15.41 0.27
N LEU A 181 -0.68 -14.82 0.02
CA LEU A 181 0.22 -15.18 -1.08
C LEU A 181 1.08 -16.42 -0.82
N ASN A 182 1.08 -16.95 0.41
CA ASN A 182 1.63 -18.26 0.68
C ASN A 182 0.63 -19.33 0.22
N PRO A 183 0.98 -20.26 -0.68
CA PRO A 183 0.04 -21.31 -1.10
C PRO A 183 -0.32 -22.29 0.01
N VAL A 184 0.45 -22.33 1.11
CA VAL A 184 0.18 -23.17 2.28
C VAL A 184 -0.57 -22.36 3.32
N TRP A 185 -1.75 -22.86 3.71
CA TRP A 185 -2.46 -22.31 4.85
C TRP A 185 -1.67 -22.53 6.14
N THR A 186 -1.42 -21.44 6.86
CA THR A 186 -0.82 -21.46 8.20
C THR A 186 -1.71 -20.66 9.14
N PRO A 187 -2.17 -21.22 10.28
CA PRO A 187 -2.97 -20.48 11.24
C PRO A 187 -2.23 -19.24 11.76
N GLN A 188 -2.95 -18.20 12.21
CA GLN A 188 -2.28 -17.13 12.96
C GLN A 188 -1.66 -17.74 14.22
N GLY A 189 -0.40 -17.44 14.48
CA GLY A 189 0.28 -17.85 15.71
C GLY A 189 -0.57 -17.49 16.92
N LYS A 190 -0.69 -18.45 17.85
CA LYS A 190 -1.39 -18.28 19.12
C LYS A 190 -0.77 -17.16 19.96
#